data_AF-A0A3C1S1M9-F1
#
_entry.id   AF-A0A3C1S1M9-F1
#
_cell.length_a   1.000
_cell.length_b   1.000
_cell.length_c   1.000
_cell.angle_alpha   90.00
_cell.angle_beta   90.00
_cell.angle_gamma   90.00
#
_symmetry.space_group_name_H-M   'P 1'
#
loop_
_entity.id
_entity.type
_entity.pdbx_description
1 polymer ?
#
loop_
_entity_poly.entity_id
_entity_poly.type
_entity_poly.pdbx_seq_one_letter_code
_entity_poly.pdbx_strand_id
1 'polypeptide(L)'
;MSKESIKDLIESELNKSSNELFKKLESCRVDVLEVIPPPEIAWEIKDDSSEEFNILGTHGNFSLVKGKAKSKKSFFINMAVSAAVGEGILQNKLRGPLKENRDQVLHFDTEQSKYHVQMAVKRICRQIDVDIPKKLKTYGLRKESPSERLKLVEHAIENTPNLGFVVIDGIRDLITSINDEAESTNMASKLLEWTERYNIHIVVILHENPGSDKARGHIGD
;
A
#
# COMPACT_ATOMS: atom_id res chain seq x y z
N MET A 1 38.68 1.10 35.97
CA MET A 1 38.31 -0.11 35.23
C MET A 1 39.56 -0.68 34.58
N SER A 2 39.89 -1.96 34.82
CA SER A 2 41.02 -2.62 34.18
C SER A 2 40.71 -2.86 32.69
N LYS A 3 41.75 -2.97 31.85
CA LYS A 3 41.59 -3.25 30.40
C LYS A 3 40.87 -4.58 30.14
N GLU A 4 41.00 -5.57 31.03
CA GLU A 4 40.27 -6.84 30.98
C GLU A 4 38.76 -6.65 31.19
N SER A 5 38.36 -5.85 32.17
CA SER A 5 36.94 -5.57 32.44
C SER A 5 36.20 -4.93 31.26
N ILE A 6 36.89 -4.13 30.44
CA ILE A 6 36.31 -3.54 29.22
C ILE A 6 36.21 -4.58 28.10
N LYS A 7 37.18 -5.49 28.00
CA LYS A 7 37.21 -6.55 27.00
C LYS A 7 36.07 -7.56 27.21
N ASP A 8 35.83 -7.96 28.45
CA ASP A 8 34.73 -8.88 28.81
C ASP A 8 33.35 -8.26 28.53
N LEU A 9 33.20 -6.96 28.75
CA LEU A 9 31.99 -6.18 28.43
C LEU A 9 31.73 -6.14 26.91
N ILE A 10 32.78 -5.94 26.10
CA ILE A 10 32.69 -5.93 24.64
C ILE A 10 32.34 -7.33 24.11
N GLU A 11 32.98 -8.39 24.63
CA GLU A 11 32.66 -9.77 24.24
C GLU A 11 31.23 -10.17 24.63
N SER A 12 30.75 -9.75 25.80
CA SER A 12 29.36 -9.96 26.23
C SER A 12 28.33 -9.28 25.31
N GLU A 13 28.56 -8.01 24.93
CA GLU A 13 27.65 -7.28 24.02
C GLU A 13 27.69 -7.82 22.58
N LEU A 14 28.86 -8.21 22.07
CA LEU A 14 28.98 -8.84 20.74
C LEU A 14 28.25 -10.19 20.68
N ASN A 15 28.33 -11.00 21.74
CA ASN A 15 27.60 -12.26 21.84
C ASN A 15 26.08 -12.04 21.94
N LYS A 16 25.64 -10.98 22.63
CA LYS A 16 24.22 -10.62 22.74
C LYS A 16 23.64 -10.15 21.41
N SER A 17 24.34 -9.25 20.70
CA SER A 17 23.95 -8.79 19.36
C SER A 17 23.91 -9.93 18.33
N SER A 18 24.90 -10.81 18.36
CA SER A 18 24.92 -12.03 17.53
C SER A 18 23.73 -12.95 17.81
N ASN A 19 23.29 -13.02 19.07
CA ASN A 19 22.14 -13.83 19.49
C ASN A 19 20.79 -13.21 19.07
N GLU A 20 20.66 -11.87 19.08
CA GLU A 20 19.46 -11.18 18.57
C GLU A 20 19.30 -11.34 17.06
N LEU A 21 20.38 -11.18 16.30
CA LEU A 21 20.36 -11.39 14.85
C LEU A 21 20.03 -12.85 14.49
N PHE A 22 20.59 -13.81 15.22
CA PHE A 22 20.27 -15.22 15.04
C PHE A 22 18.78 -15.50 15.30
N LYS A 23 18.21 -15.00 16.41
CA LYS A 23 16.78 -15.13 16.70
C LYS A 23 15.89 -14.52 15.61
N LYS A 24 16.27 -13.34 15.11
CA LYS A 24 15.55 -12.69 14.01
C LYS A 24 15.62 -13.51 12.73
N LEU A 25 16.81 -14.02 12.37
CA LEU A 25 16.98 -14.86 11.19
C LEU A 25 16.15 -16.14 11.28
N GLU A 26 16.18 -16.84 12.42
CA GLU A 26 15.36 -18.05 12.63
C GLU A 26 13.85 -17.73 12.59
N SER A 27 13.42 -16.55 13.03
CA SER A 27 12.00 -16.12 12.89
C SER A 27 11.57 -15.87 11.43
N CYS A 28 12.52 -15.66 10.52
CA CYS A 28 12.27 -15.50 9.09
C CYS A 28 12.39 -16.82 8.31
N ARG A 29 12.69 -17.93 8.99
CA ARG A 29 12.85 -19.23 8.36
C ARG A 29 11.48 -19.76 7.92
N VAL A 30 11.36 -20.05 6.63
CA VAL A 30 10.19 -20.75 6.09
C VAL A 30 10.37 -22.25 6.32
N ASP A 31 9.50 -22.84 7.14
CA ASP A 31 9.46 -24.29 7.35
C ASP A 31 8.58 -24.95 6.28
N VAL A 32 9.14 -25.88 5.52
CA VAL A 32 8.43 -26.61 4.45
C VAL A 32 7.29 -27.49 5.03
N LEU A 33 7.36 -27.81 6.32
CA LEU A 33 6.31 -28.57 7.02
C LEU A 33 5.21 -27.68 7.59
N GLU A 34 5.42 -26.36 7.66
CA GLU A 34 4.40 -25.41 8.09
C GLU A 34 3.32 -25.27 7.01
N VAL A 35 2.06 -25.40 7.41
CA VAL A 35 0.92 -25.21 6.51
C VAL A 35 0.55 -23.72 6.49
N ILE A 36 1.12 -22.99 5.54
CA ILE A 36 0.83 -21.57 5.32
C ILE A 36 -0.39 -21.45 4.38
N PRO A 37 -1.49 -20.78 4.78
CA PRO A 37 -2.66 -20.62 3.92
C PRO A 37 -2.35 -19.69 2.73
N PRO A 38 -3.08 -19.82 1.61
CA PRO A 38 -2.98 -18.85 0.52
C PRO A 38 -3.41 -17.45 1.00
N PRO A 39 -2.80 -16.38 0.45
CA PRO A 39 -3.11 -15.02 0.88
C PRO A 39 -4.55 -14.65 0.52
N GLU A 40 -5.17 -13.82 1.36
CA GLU A 40 -6.54 -13.37 1.16
C GLU A 40 -6.64 -12.41 -0.03
N ILE A 41 -7.63 -12.62 -0.90
CA ILE A 41 -7.87 -11.78 -2.08
C ILE A 41 -8.33 -10.39 -1.62
N ALA A 42 -7.68 -9.34 -2.12
CA ALA A 42 -8.06 -7.97 -1.85
C ALA A 42 -8.98 -7.40 -2.94
N TRP A 43 -8.73 -7.78 -4.19
CA TRP A 43 -9.53 -7.39 -5.35
C TRP A 43 -9.24 -8.26 -6.57
N GLU A 44 -10.24 -8.37 -7.43
CA GLU A 44 -10.23 -9.26 -8.59
C GLU A 44 -11.14 -8.75 -9.70
N ILE A 45 -10.89 -9.26 -10.91
CA ILE A 45 -11.63 -8.92 -12.13
C ILE A 45 -12.25 -10.17 -12.75
N LYS A 46 -13.52 -10.08 -13.10
CA LYS A 46 -14.27 -11.11 -13.80
C LYS A 46 -13.79 -11.24 -15.23
N ASP A 47 -13.48 -12.45 -15.66
CA ASP A 47 -13.15 -12.76 -17.05
C ASP A 47 -14.31 -12.37 -18.01
N ASP A 48 -13.99 -12.00 -19.24
CA ASP A 48 -15.01 -11.75 -20.29
C ASP A 48 -15.53 -13.05 -20.91
N SER A 49 -14.69 -14.09 -20.89
CA SER A 49 -14.93 -15.39 -21.53
C SER A 49 -15.44 -16.47 -20.58
N SER A 50 -15.40 -16.22 -19.27
CA SER A 50 -15.87 -17.15 -18.24
C SER A 50 -16.55 -16.42 -17.08
N GLU A 51 -17.17 -17.19 -16.18
CA GLU A 51 -17.72 -16.68 -14.92
C GLU A 51 -16.66 -16.62 -13.80
N GLU A 52 -15.39 -16.89 -14.12
CA GLU A 52 -14.29 -16.90 -13.17
C GLU A 52 -13.71 -15.51 -12.91
N PHE A 53 -13.00 -15.37 -11.79
CA PHE A 53 -12.34 -14.15 -11.39
C PHE A 53 -10.82 -14.34 -11.42
N ASN A 54 -10.14 -13.39 -12.05
CA ASN A 54 -8.69 -13.26 -12.05
C ASN A 54 -8.27 -12.32 -10.92
N ILE A 55 -7.35 -12.78 -10.07
CA ILE A 55 -6.85 -12.01 -8.94
C ILE A 55 -6.04 -10.80 -9.45
N LEU A 56 -6.41 -9.60 -9.02
CA LEU A 56 -5.63 -8.39 -9.28
C LEU A 56 -4.63 -8.10 -8.17
N GLY A 57 -4.99 -8.48 -6.93
CA GLY A 57 -4.10 -8.31 -5.78
C GLY A 57 -4.62 -9.01 -4.54
N THR A 58 -3.67 -9.36 -3.68
CA THR A 58 -3.91 -10.03 -2.39
C THR A 58 -3.38 -9.17 -1.24
N HIS A 59 -3.90 -9.41 -0.05
CA HIS A 59 -3.34 -8.85 1.17
C HIS A 59 -1.91 -9.37 1.38
N GLY A 60 -1.07 -8.56 2.03
CA GLY A 60 0.38 -8.83 2.11
C GLY A 60 1.18 -8.28 0.93
N ASN A 61 0.51 -7.80 -0.13
CA ASN A 61 1.15 -7.29 -1.34
C ASN A 61 0.70 -5.87 -1.69
N PHE A 62 1.43 -5.22 -2.60
CA PHE A 62 1.03 -3.95 -3.20
C PHE A 62 1.02 -4.04 -4.72
N SER A 63 0.26 -3.16 -5.37
CA SER A 63 0.20 -3.02 -6.83
C SER A 63 0.64 -1.62 -7.24
N LEU A 64 1.54 -1.55 -8.22
CA LEU A 64 1.97 -0.29 -8.82
C LEU A 64 1.19 -0.01 -10.10
N VAL A 65 0.53 1.14 -10.16
CA VAL A 65 -0.16 1.62 -11.36
C VAL A 65 0.64 2.76 -11.97
N LYS A 66 1.06 2.56 -13.20
CA LYS A 66 1.81 3.54 -13.98
C LYS A 66 1.09 3.87 -15.27
N GLY A 67 1.16 5.13 -15.69
CA GLY A 67 0.65 5.55 -16.99
C GLY A 67 0.90 7.02 -17.28
N LYS A 68 0.88 7.39 -18.56
CA LYS A 68 1.12 8.76 -19.04
C LYS A 68 0.14 9.77 -18.42
N ALA A 69 0.49 11.05 -18.44
CA ALA A 69 -0.46 12.10 -18.07
C ALA A 69 -1.77 11.96 -18.87
N LYS A 70 -2.92 12.19 -18.23
CA LYS A 70 -4.27 12.02 -18.81
C LYS A 70 -4.63 10.59 -19.26
N SER A 71 -3.89 9.55 -18.84
CA SER A 71 -4.19 8.14 -19.14
C SER A 71 -5.34 7.53 -18.33
N LYS A 72 -6.28 8.33 -17.82
CA LYS A 72 -7.42 7.90 -17.01
C LYS A 72 -7.06 7.22 -15.66
N LYS A 73 -5.87 7.46 -15.09
CA LYS A 73 -5.49 6.92 -13.75
C LYS A 73 -6.50 7.26 -12.65
N SER A 74 -6.95 8.51 -12.58
CA SER A 74 -7.96 8.90 -11.60
C SER A 74 -9.28 8.12 -11.77
N PHE A 75 -9.64 7.73 -13.00
CA PHE A 75 -10.80 6.85 -13.23
C PHE A 75 -10.54 5.44 -12.71
N PHE A 76 -9.36 4.88 -12.97
CA PHE A 76 -8.94 3.59 -12.43
C PHE A 76 -8.98 3.57 -10.90
N ILE A 77 -8.46 4.62 -10.24
CA ILE A 77 -8.50 4.77 -8.78
C ILE A 77 -9.93 4.76 -8.26
N ASN A 78 -10.82 5.52 -8.90
CA ASN A 78 -12.24 5.52 -8.52
C ASN A 78 -12.84 4.12 -8.64
N MET A 79 -12.49 3.34 -9.68
CA MET A 79 -12.94 1.95 -9.80
C MET A 79 -12.36 1.04 -8.73
N ALA A 80 -11.06 1.13 -8.44
CA ALA A 80 -10.40 0.34 -7.41
C ALA A 80 -11.03 0.57 -6.03
N VAL A 81 -11.18 1.85 -5.65
CA VAL A 81 -11.82 2.23 -4.39
C VAL A 81 -13.29 1.81 -4.36
N SER A 82 -14.04 2.01 -5.45
CA SER A 82 -15.45 1.59 -5.52
C SER A 82 -15.60 0.08 -5.39
N ALA A 83 -14.72 -0.71 -6.01
CA ALA A 83 -14.75 -2.16 -5.92
C ALA A 83 -14.40 -2.66 -4.51
N ALA A 84 -13.46 -2.01 -3.83
CA ALA A 84 -13.07 -2.36 -2.47
C ALA A 84 -14.11 -1.96 -1.41
N VAL A 85 -14.81 -0.84 -1.61
CA VAL A 85 -15.79 -0.28 -0.66
C VAL A 85 -17.20 -0.83 -0.88
N GLY A 86 -17.57 -1.03 -2.15
CA GLY A 86 -18.91 -1.45 -2.55
C GLY A 86 -19.18 -2.92 -2.26
N GLU A 87 -20.45 -3.25 -2.09
CA GLU A 87 -20.89 -4.64 -1.96
C GLU A 87 -21.13 -5.24 -3.36
N GLY A 88 -20.70 -6.50 -3.55
CA GLY A 88 -20.93 -7.23 -4.80
C GLY A 88 -19.95 -6.88 -5.93
N ILE A 89 -20.43 -6.97 -7.19
CA ILE A 89 -19.61 -6.83 -8.39
C ILE A 89 -19.88 -5.48 -9.06
N LEU A 90 -18.91 -4.56 -8.96
CA LEU A 90 -18.92 -3.28 -9.65
C LEU A 90 -18.89 -3.49 -11.17
N GLN A 91 -19.92 -2.96 -11.86
CA GLN A 91 -20.07 -3.02 -13.32
C GLN A 91 -19.98 -4.44 -13.89
N ASN A 92 -20.39 -5.47 -13.14
CA ASN A 92 -20.26 -6.89 -13.50
C ASN A 92 -18.82 -7.31 -13.86
N LYS A 93 -17.82 -6.56 -13.38
CA LYS A 93 -16.41 -6.76 -13.70
C LYS A 93 -15.50 -6.80 -12.48
N LEU A 94 -15.54 -5.81 -11.60
CA LEU A 94 -14.59 -5.70 -10.49
C LEU A 94 -15.26 -5.98 -9.15
N ARG A 95 -14.56 -6.62 -8.22
CA ARG A 95 -14.98 -6.67 -6.81
C ARG A 95 -13.79 -6.71 -5.87
N GLY A 96 -13.99 -6.18 -4.67
CA GLY A 96 -13.11 -6.38 -3.52
C GLY A 96 -13.79 -7.31 -2.53
N PRO A 97 -13.48 -8.62 -2.52
CA PRO A 97 -14.10 -9.59 -1.60
C PRO A 97 -13.50 -9.47 -0.19
N LEU A 98 -13.44 -8.24 0.35
CA LEU A 98 -12.89 -7.95 1.67
C LEU A 98 -13.76 -8.54 2.78
N LYS A 99 -13.14 -9.11 3.80
CA LYS A 99 -13.82 -9.67 4.97
C LYS A 99 -14.32 -8.55 5.88
N GLU A 100 -15.43 -8.75 6.58
CA GLU A 100 -16.05 -7.73 7.46
C GLU A 100 -15.10 -7.20 8.56
N ASN A 101 -14.16 -8.02 9.03
CA ASN A 101 -13.15 -7.61 10.01
C ASN A 101 -11.91 -6.94 9.38
N ARG A 102 -11.90 -6.74 8.05
CA ARG A 102 -10.80 -6.21 7.26
C ARG A 102 -11.33 -5.50 5.99
N ASP A 103 -12.31 -4.61 6.15
CA ASP A 103 -13.00 -3.95 5.05
C ASP A 103 -12.83 -2.42 5.03
N GLN A 104 -12.07 -1.84 5.96
CA GLN A 104 -11.78 -0.41 5.92
C GLN A 104 -10.84 -0.10 4.77
N VAL A 105 -11.13 1.01 4.09
CA VAL A 105 -10.43 1.49 2.91
C VAL A 105 -9.91 2.91 3.16
N LEU A 106 -8.62 3.12 2.90
CA LEU A 106 -8.00 4.44 2.93
C LEU A 106 -7.68 4.90 1.50
N HIS A 107 -7.94 6.17 1.22
CA HIS A 107 -7.58 6.79 -0.05
C HIS A 107 -6.85 8.12 0.21
N PHE A 108 -5.61 8.21 -0.23
CA PHE A 108 -4.77 9.40 -0.12
C PHE A 108 -4.55 10.01 -1.49
N ASP A 109 -4.84 11.31 -1.63
CA ASP A 109 -4.59 12.07 -2.85
C ASP A 109 -3.59 13.20 -2.56
N THR A 110 -2.44 13.19 -3.23
CA THR A 110 -1.36 14.15 -2.99
C THR A 110 -1.36 15.34 -3.95
N GLU A 111 -2.14 15.31 -5.03
CA GLU A 111 -2.03 16.28 -6.13
C GLU A 111 -3.27 17.19 -6.25
N GLN A 112 -4.47 16.67 -6.01
CA GLN A 112 -5.72 17.36 -6.31
C GLN A 112 -6.16 18.32 -5.19
N SER A 113 -6.95 19.32 -5.58
CA SER A 113 -7.56 20.23 -4.60
C SER A 113 -8.65 19.50 -3.80
N LYS A 114 -8.95 19.98 -2.59
CA LYS A 114 -10.01 19.42 -1.73
C LYS A 114 -11.35 19.27 -2.45
N TYR A 115 -11.69 20.21 -3.33
CA TYR A 115 -12.90 20.15 -4.15
C TYR A 115 -12.89 18.95 -5.10
N HIS A 116 -11.80 18.73 -5.83
CA HIS A 116 -11.70 17.62 -6.78
C HIS A 116 -11.65 16.26 -6.09
N VAL A 117 -10.95 16.16 -4.95
CA VAL A 117 -10.98 14.95 -4.10
C VAL A 117 -12.40 14.67 -3.64
N GLN A 118 -13.15 15.68 -3.17
CA GLN A 118 -14.55 15.50 -2.80
C GLN A 118 -15.42 15.05 -3.99
N MET A 119 -15.18 15.57 -5.20
CA MET A 119 -15.91 15.13 -6.40
C MET A 119 -15.59 13.67 -6.76
N ALA A 120 -14.36 13.21 -6.56
CA ALA A 120 -14.00 11.80 -6.73
C ALA A 120 -14.77 10.93 -5.71
N VAL A 121 -14.77 11.30 -4.43
CA VAL A 121 -15.55 10.57 -3.40
C VAL A 121 -17.04 10.52 -3.76
N LYS A 122 -17.63 11.63 -4.20
CA LYS A 122 -19.04 11.64 -4.66
C LYS A 122 -19.30 10.73 -5.86
N ARG A 123 -18.30 10.49 -6.72
CA ARG A 123 -18.44 9.53 -7.82
C ARG A 123 -18.41 8.09 -7.30
N ILE A 124 -17.50 7.78 -6.38
CA ILE A 124 -17.46 6.48 -5.69
C ILE A 124 -18.82 6.19 -5.03
N CYS A 125 -19.34 7.13 -4.24
CA CYS A 125 -20.67 7.05 -3.62
C CYS A 125 -21.77 6.66 -4.62
N ARG A 126 -21.83 7.34 -5.77
CA ARG A 126 -22.81 7.05 -6.83
C ARG A 126 -22.58 5.70 -7.51
N GLN A 127 -21.34 5.26 -7.65
CA GLN A 127 -21.00 3.99 -8.28
C GLN A 127 -21.41 2.79 -7.44
N ILE A 128 -21.37 2.93 -6.11
CA ILE A 128 -21.74 1.87 -5.16
C ILE A 128 -23.15 2.05 -4.57
N ASP A 129 -23.88 3.08 -5.01
CA ASP A 129 -25.22 3.45 -4.49
C ASP A 129 -25.28 3.67 -2.97
N VAL A 130 -24.27 4.37 -2.43
CA VAL A 130 -24.18 4.71 -0.99
C VAL A 130 -23.85 6.18 -0.80
N ASP A 131 -24.70 6.90 -0.09
CA ASP A 131 -24.52 8.33 0.20
C ASP A 131 -23.27 8.62 1.04
N ILE A 132 -23.05 7.84 2.10
CA ILE A 132 -21.93 8.01 3.04
C ILE A 132 -21.23 6.66 3.25
N PRO A 133 -20.12 6.39 2.54
CA PRO A 133 -19.42 5.12 2.64
C PRO A 133 -18.64 5.03 3.95
N LYS A 134 -19.25 4.42 4.99
CA LYS A 134 -18.64 4.28 6.33
C LYS A 134 -17.28 3.56 6.31
N LYS A 135 -17.07 2.67 5.32
CA LYS A 135 -15.84 1.90 5.14
C LYS A 135 -14.73 2.69 4.44
N LEU A 136 -15.00 3.91 3.94
CA LEU A 136 -14.02 4.71 3.20
C LEU A 136 -13.62 5.96 3.98
N LYS A 137 -12.31 6.14 4.18
CA LYS A 137 -11.73 7.41 4.61
C LYS A 137 -10.82 7.95 3.51
N THR A 138 -11.06 9.18 3.10
CA THR A 138 -10.28 9.86 2.05
C THR A 138 -9.60 11.10 2.59
N TYR A 139 -8.30 11.26 2.29
CA TYR A 139 -7.47 12.36 2.75
C TYR A 139 -6.79 13.06 1.56
N GLY A 140 -7.04 14.36 1.41
CA GLY A 140 -6.30 15.20 0.47
C GLY A 140 -5.07 15.82 1.15
N LEU A 141 -3.88 15.46 0.68
CA LEU A 141 -2.60 15.81 1.29
C LEU A 141 -1.78 16.84 0.47
N ARG A 142 -2.40 17.46 -0.55
CA ARG A 142 -1.74 18.43 -1.44
C ARG A 142 -0.98 19.55 -0.71
N LYS A 143 -1.51 20.04 0.42
CA LYS A 143 -0.91 21.14 1.18
C LYS A 143 0.30 20.74 2.02
N GLU A 144 0.52 19.45 2.24
CA GLU A 144 1.58 18.94 3.11
C GLU A 144 2.89 18.76 2.33
N SER A 145 4.02 18.83 3.03
CA SER A 145 5.33 18.49 2.48
C SER A 145 5.47 16.97 2.27
N PRO A 146 6.40 16.49 1.42
CA PRO A 146 6.59 15.04 1.23
C PRO A 146 6.79 14.27 2.54
N SER A 147 7.62 14.79 3.44
CA SER A 147 7.89 14.17 4.75
C SER A 147 6.64 14.13 5.64
N GLU A 148 5.81 15.16 5.64
CA GLU A 148 4.56 15.17 6.40
C GLU A 148 3.52 14.25 5.75
N ARG A 149 3.44 14.16 4.42
CA ARG A 149 2.58 13.19 3.72
C ARG A 149 2.93 11.77 4.13
N LEU A 150 4.23 11.42 4.14
CA LEU A 150 4.69 10.09 4.53
C LEU A 150 4.27 9.76 5.96
N LYS A 151 4.50 10.67 6.92
CA LYS A 151 4.09 10.49 8.33
C LYS A 151 2.58 10.33 8.48
N LEU A 152 1.79 11.11 7.74
CA LEU A 152 0.33 11.04 7.79
C LEU A 152 -0.21 9.74 7.21
N VAL A 153 0.36 9.27 6.10
CA VAL A 153 0.02 7.97 5.49
C VAL A 153 0.37 6.84 6.45
N GLU A 154 1.59 6.86 6.99
CA GLU A 154 2.06 5.87 7.97
C GLU A 154 1.10 5.85 9.16
N HIS A 155 0.91 6.99 9.85
CA HIS A 155 0.02 7.11 10.99
C HIS A 155 -1.39 6.58 10.73
N ALA A 156 -1.97 6.89 9.56
CA ALA A 156 -3.31 6.42 9.21
C ALA A 156 -3.36 4.90 8.97
N ILE A 157 -2.31 4.30 8.41
CA ILE A 157 -2.19 2.83 8.27
C ILE A 157 -2.10 2.18 9.66
N GLU A 158 -1.24 2.67 10.56
CA GLU A 158 -1.04 2.04 11.88
C GLU A 158 -2.26 2.15 12.80
N ASN A 159 -3.06 3.21 12.64
CA ASN A 159 -4.14 3.57 13.58
C ASN A 159 -5.55 3.34 13.03
N THR A 160 -5.70 2.78 11.83
CA THR A 160 -7.03 2.42 11.30
C THR A 160 -7.36 0.96 11.62
N PRO A 161 -8.34 0.69 12.50
CA PRO A 161 -8.77 -0.67 12.77
C PRO A 161 -9.43 -1.28 11.53
N ASN A 162 -9.33 -2.60 11.38
CA ASN A 162 -9.94 -3.37 10.29
C ASN A 162 -9.53 -2.89 8.88
N LEU A 163 -8.35 -2.28 8.74
CA LEU A 163 -7.82 -1.84 7.46
C LEU A 163 -7.55 -3.04 6.55
N GLY A 164 -8.06 -3.01 5.33
CA GLY A 164 -7.81 -4.04 4.32
C GLY A 164 -7.24 -3.51 3.01
N PHE A 165 -7.59 -2.28 2.64
CA PHE A 165 -7.23 -1.72 1.33
C PHE A 165 -6.78 -0.27 1.45
N VAL A 166 -5.68 0.07 0.78
CA VAL A 166 -5.14 1.44 0.75
C VAL A 166 -4.88 1.85 -0.68
N VAL A 167 -5.24 3.08 -1.04
CA VAL A 167 -4.83 3.70 -2.30
C VAL A 167 -4.02 4.96 -2.02
N ILE A 168 -2.83 5.05 -2.62
CA ILE A 168 -1.95 6.22 -2.56
C ILE A 168 -1.85 6.80 -3.98
N ASP A 169 -2.64 7.82 -4.28
CA ASP A 169 -2.58 8.58 -5.53
C ASP A 169 -1.43 9.59 -5.46
N GLY A 170 -0.25 9.15 -5.89
CA GLY A 170 1.00 9.93 -5.90
C GLY A 170 2.06 9.43 -4.93
N ILE A 171 2.53 8.19 -5.11
CA ILE A 171 3.58 7.61 -4.24
C ILE A 171 4.90 8.39 -4.27
N ARG A 172 5.20 8.98 -5.42
CA ARG A 172 6.36 9.84 -5.63
C ARG A 172 6.34 11.09 -4.75
N ASP A 173 5.16 11.56 -4.41
CA ASP A 173 4.96 12.79 -3.67
C ASP A 173 5.19 12.62 -2.16
N LEU A 174 5.46 11.39 -1.70
CA LEU A 174 5.85 11.05 -0.34
C LEU A 174 7.36 11.15 -0.09
N ILE A 175 8.16 11.26 -1.16
CA ILE A 175 9.62 11.35 -1.09
C ILE A 175 10.11 12.73 -1.54
N THR A 176 11.24 13.19 -1.00
CA THR A 176 11.79 14.52 -1.25
C THR A 176 12.57 14.61 -2.57
N SER A 177 13.28 13.54 -2.95
CA SER A 177 14.07 13.47 -4.18
C SER A 177 13.96 12.09 -4.82
N ILE A 178 13.29 11.98 -5.98
CA ILE A 178 13.24 10.71 -6.73
C ILE A 178 14.62 10.25 -7.22
N ASN A 179 15.51 11.21 -7.48
CA ASN A 179 16.85 10.88 -7.98
C ASN A 179 17.74 10.30 -6.87
N ASP A 180 17.25 10.30 -5.62
CA ASP A 180 17.86 9.55 -4.54
C ASP A 180 17.34 8.11 -4.59
N GLU A 181 18.18 7.21 -5.09
CA GLU A 181 17.89 5.77 -5.13
C GLU A 181 17.62 5.22 -3.71
N ALA A 182 18.21 5.82 -2.67
CA ALA A 182 17.99 5.42 -1.29
C ALA A 182 16.56 5.76 -0.83
N GLU A 183 16.03 6.94 -1.18
CA GLU A 183 14.64 7.30 -0.84
C GLU A 183 13.64 6.39 -1.55
N SER A 184 13.88 6.08 -2.82
CA SER A 184 13.02 5.17 -3.60
C SER A 184 13.04 3.75 -3.01
N THR A 185 14.23 3.27 -2.64
CA THR A 185 14.40 1.96 -1.97
C THR A 185 13.70 1.95 -0.62
N ASN A 186 13.88 2.98 0.20
CA ASN A 186 13.23 3.09 1.50
C ASN A 186 11.70 3.12 1.38
N MET A 187 11.16 3.76 0.34
CA MET A 187 9.72 3.78 0.10
C MET A 187 9.20 2.40 -0.29
N ALA A 188 9.91 1.66 -1.15
CA ALA A 188 9.57 0.28 -1.47
C ALA A 188 9.64 -0.63 -0.23
N SER A 189 10.68 -0.49 0.61
CA SER A 189 10.79 -1.22 1.88
C SER A 189 9.64 -0.91 2.84
N LYS A 190 9.20 0.35 2.94
CA LYS A 190 8.02 0.71 3.73
C LYS A 190 6.73 0.10 3.19
N LEU A 191 6.53 0.05 1.87
CA LEU A 191 5.36 -0.61 1.28
C LEU A 191 5.33 -2.10 1.64
N LEU A 192 6.46 -2.80 1.50
CA LEU A 192 6.59 -4.21 1.91
C LEU A 192 6.35 -4.40 3.40
N GLU A 193 6.93 -3.54 4.24
CA GLU A 193 6.71 -3.57 5.69
C GLU A 193 5.24 -3.36 6.05
N TRP A 194 4.57 -2.37 5.45
CA TRP A 194 3.18 -2.08 5.74
C TRP A 194 2.23 -3.18 5.26
N THR A 195 2.43 -3.70 4.05
CA THR A 195 1.56 -4.76 3.52
C THR A 195 1.68 -6.03 4.35
N GLU A 196 2.90 -6.42 4.72
CA GLU A 196 3.15 -7.60 5.56
C GLU A 196 2.65 -7.39 7.00
N ARG A 197 3.08 -6.32 7.67
CA ARG A 197 2.76 -6.08 9.09
C ARG A 197 1.27 -5.93 9.35
N TYR A 198 0.57 -5.20 8.48
CA TYR A 198 -0.86 -4.92 8.66
C TYR A 198 -1.76 -5.90 7.89
N ASN A 199 -1.16 -6.79 7.09
CA ASN A 199 -1.86 -7.72 6.19
C ASN A 199 -2.91 -6.98 5.35
N ILE A 200 -2.45 -5.96 4.62
CA ILE A 200 -3.26 -5.07 3.76
C ILE A 200 -2.82 -5.16 2.31
N HIS A 201 -3.70 -4.75 1.39
CA HIS A 201 -3.29 -4.47 0.02
C HIS A 201 -3.15 -2.97 -0.20
N ILE A 202 -2.05 -2.55 -0.84
CA ILE A 202 -1.82 -1.14 -1.18
C ILE A 202 -1.75 -0.97 -2.70
N VAL A 203 -2.59 -0.10 -3.26
CA VAL A 203 -2.46 0.35 -4.65
C VAL A 203 -1.76 1.69 -4.67
N VAL A 204 -0.59 1.75 -5.31
CA VAL A 204 0.21 2.97 -5.42
C VAL A 204 0.21 3.48 -6.85
N ILE A 205 0.03 4.80 -7.00
CA ILE A 205 -0.01 5.45 -8.31
C ILE A 205 1.28 6.24 -8.52
N LEU A 206 1.95 5.97 -9.63
CA LEU A 206 3.13 6.70 -10.07
C LEU A 206 2.77 7.63 -11.24
N HIS A 207 2.75 8.94 -10.97
CA HIS A 207 2.60 9.95 -12.01
C HIS A 207 3.93 10.16 -12.73
N GLU A 208 3.92 10.00 -14.05
CA GLU A 208 5.07 10.39 -14.88
C GLU A 208 5.10 11.92 -15.04
N ASN A 209 6.29 12.50 -14.95
CA ASN A 209 6.46 13.92 -15.27
C ASN A 209 6.22 14.11 -16.79
N PRO A 210 5.44 15.12 -17.21
CA PRO A 210 5.30 15.45 -18.62
C PRO A 210 6.68 15.86 -19.17
N GLY A 211 7.29 14.99 -19.97
CA GLY A 211 8.60 15.21 -20.61
C GLY A 211 9.70 14.20 -20.23
N SER A 212 9.47 13.31 -19.26
CA SER A 212 10.43 12.24 -18.94
C SER A 212 10.01 10.91 -19.59
N ASP A 213 10.37 10.72 -20.85
CA ASP A 213 10.13 9.47 -21.60
C ASP A 213 11.12 8.35 -21.19
N LYS A 214 11.39 8.21 -19.89
CA LYS A 214 12.27 7.16 -19.36
C LYS A 214 11.66 6.54 -18.12
N ALA A 215 11.11 5.34 -18.30
CA ALA A 215 11.06 4.35 -17.24
C ALA A 215 12.52 4.08 -16.78
N ARG A 216 12.94 4.75 -15.72
CA ARG A 216 14.14 4.38 -14.96
C ARG A 216 13.66 3.88 -13.60
N GLY A 217 14.18 2.71 -13.22
CA GLY A 217 13.74 1.93 -12.08
C GLY A 217 12.81 0.79 -12.51
N HIS A 218 13.39 -0.37 -12.83
CA HIS A 218 12.68 -1.63 -12.61
C HIS A 218 12.48 -1.72 -11.09
N ILE A 219 11.24 -1.58 -10.65
CA ILE A 219 10.82 -1.98 -9.32
C ILE A 219 9.91 -3.19 -9.54
N GLY A 220 10.42 -4.36 -9.18
CA GLY A 220 9.66 -5.60 -8.94
C GLY A 220 9.32 -6.45 -10.17
N ASP A 221 10.07 -7.54 -10.34
CA ASP A 221 9.46 -8.87 -10.54
C ASP A 221 9.14 -9.44 -9.15
#